data_AF-A0A6L6R3D6-F1
#
_entry.id   AF-A0A6L6R3D6-F1
#
_cell.length_a   1.000
_cell.length_b   1.000
_cell.length_c   1.000
_cell.angle_alpha   90.00
_cell.angle_beta   90.00
_cell.angle_gamma   90.00
#
_symmetry.space_group_name_H-M   'P 1'
#
loop_
_entity.id
_entity.type
_entity.pdbx_description
1 polymer ?
#
loop_
_entity_poly.entity_id
_entity_poly.type
_entity_poly.pdbx_seq_one_letter_code
_entity_poly.pdbx_strand_id
1 'polypeptide(L)'
;STKGFLNFCRAEILPHTLAEEQFLYPLVPSDGRGALLVSAMRDEHRRIVDLITQVDVVRRPADAGAAAYGAAVLFAAHAYKGDALLLPHIMTIPGVSLADAVEGRLALIGYDG
;
A
#
# COMPACT_ATOMS: atom_id res chain seq x y z
N SER A 1 -8.68 18.95 -3.41
CA SER A 1 -8.34 19.68 -2.16
C SER A 1 -7.66 18.71 -1.20
N THR A 2 -6.88 19.19 -0.23
CA THR A 2 -6.24 18.32 0.78
C THR A 2 -7.26 17.53 1.60
N LYS A 3 -8.43 18.12 1.90
CA LYS A 3 -9.57 17.43 2.53
C LYS A 3 -10.08 16.23 1.71
N GLY A 4 -10.24 16.41 0.39
CA GLY A 4 -10.64 15.32 -0.50
C GLY A 4 -9.60 14.20 -0.54
N PHE A 5 -8.32 14.56 -0.61
CA PHE A 5 -7.21 13.61 -0.53
C PHE A 5 -7.22 12.81 0.77
N LEU A 6 -7.36 13.47 1.93
CA LEU A 6 -7.41 12.79 3.24
C LEU A 6 -8.60 11.82 3.34
N ASN A 7 -9.76 12.21 2.81
CA ASN A 7 -10.93 11.32 2.78
C ASN A 7 -10.67 10.08 1.91
N PHE A 8 -10.10 10.26 0.73
CA PHE A 8 -9.70 9.15 -0.14
C PHE A 8 -8.68 8.24 0.53
N CYS A 9 -7.64 8.81 1.15
CA CYS A 9 -6.65 8.02 1.88
C CYS A 9 -7.27 7.17 3.01
N ARG A 10 -8.20 7.74 3.77
CA ARG A 10 -8.88 7.02 4.86
C ARG A 10 -9.82 5.93 4.36
N ALA A 11 -10.47 6.15 3.21
CA ALA A 11 -11.44 5.22 2.64
C ALA A 11 -10.79 4.08 1.86
N GLU A 12 -9.72 4.37 1.12
CA GLU A 12 -9.16 3.45 0.12
C GLU A 12 -7.73 3.03 0.49
N ILE A 13 -6.84 3.99 0.70
CA ILE A 13 -5.39 3.72 0.80
C ILE A 13 -5.04 3.00 2.11
N LEU A 14 -5.50 3.52 3.26
CA LEU A 14 -5.17 2.92 4.56
C LEU A 14 -5.80 1.52 4.73
N PRO A 15 -7.06 1.27 4.31
CA PRO A 15 -7.61 -0.08 4.31
C PRO A 15 -6.86 -1.03 3.37
N HIS A 16 -6.44 -0.56 2.20
CA HIS A 16 -5.65 -1.34 1.24
C HIS A 16 -4.32 -1.80 1.84
N THR A 17 -3.51 -0.89 2.36
CA THR A 17 -2.19 -1.23 2.95
C THR A 17 -2.33 -2.19 4.13
N LEU A 18 -3.38 -2.03 4.95
CA LEU A 18 -3.68 -2.97 6.03
C LEU A 18 -4.04 -4.36 5.51
N ALA A 19 -4.86 -4.43 4.45
CA ALA A 19 -5.25 -5.70 3.85
C ALA A 19 -4.05 -6.43 3.24
N GLU A 20 -3.12 -5.72 2.60
CA GLU A 20 -1.89 -6.33 2.10
C GLU A 20 -1.08 -6.97 3.24
N GLU A 21 -0.89 -6.24 4.34
CA GLU A 21 -0.15 -6.73 5.50
C GLU A 21 -0.80 -7.94 6.18
N GLN A 22 -2.14 -7.98 6.18
CA GLN A 22 -2.91 -9.05 6.80
C GLN A 22 -3.03 -10.31 5.93
N PHE A 23 -3.09 -10.16 4.60
CA PHE A 23 -3.51 -11.25 3.72
C PHE A 23 -2.51 -11.60 2.62
N LEU A 24 -1.72 -10.64 2.12
CA LEU A 24 -0.75 -10.91 1.06
C LEU A 24 0.65 -11.17 1.61
N TYR A 25 1.13 -10.31 2.50
CA TYR A 25 2.50 -10.41 3.02
C TYR A 25 2.77 -11.71 3.80
N PRO A 26 1.81 -12.30 4.54
CA PRO A 26 2.01 -13.59 5.20
C PRO A 26 2.18 -14.78 4.25
N LEU A 27 1.80 -14.64 2.97
CA LEU A 27 1.98 -15.69 1.97
C LEU A 27 3.44 -15.82 1.52
N VAL A 28 4.25 -14.77 1.73
CA VAL A 28 5.65 -14.75 1.35
C VAL A 28 6.49 -15.42 2.45
N PRO A 29 7.31 -16.43 2.12
CA PRO A 29 8.23 -17.05 3.08
C PRO A 29 9.11 -16.00 3.77
N SER A 30 9.39 -16.23 5.06
CA SER A 30 10.17 -15.30 5.88
C SER A 30 11.66 -15.28 5.55
N ASP A 31 12.11 -16.11 4.61
CA ASP A 31 13.48 -16.21 4.14
C ASP A 31 13.63 -15.77 2.67
N GLY A 32 14.79 -15.20 2.34
CA GLY A 32 15.14 -14.86 0.96
C GLY A 32 14.63 -13.49 0.46
N ARG A 33 14.53 -13.36 -0.87
CA ARG A 33 14.32 -12.07 -1.54
C ARG A 33 12.91 -11.52 -1.36
N GLY A 34 11.90 -12.38 -1.28
CA GLY A 34 10.51 -11.98 -1.03
C GLY A 34 10.35 -11.30 0.34
N ALA A 35 10.99 -11.84 1.38
CA ALA A 35 10.98 -11.25 2.72
C ALA A 35 11.58 -9.84 2.75
N LEU A 36 12.67 -9.60 2.00
CA LEU A 36 13.28 -8.27 1.87
C LEU A 36 12.34 -7.27 1.17
N LEU A 37 11.63 -7.72 0.11
CA LEU A 37 10.64 -6.89 -0.57
C LEU A 37 9.47 -6.53 0.35
N VAL A 38 8.89 -7.51 1.05
CA VAL A 38 7.81 -7.29 2.03
C VAL A 38 8.26 -6.34 3.14
N SER A 39 9.49 -6.48 3.65
CA SER A 39 10.04 -5.57 4.66
C SER A 39 10.15 -4.14 4.13
N ALA A 40 10.59 -3.96 2.88
CA ALA A 40 10.67 -2.64 2.26
C ALA A 40 9.28 -2.03 2.03
N MET A 41 8.30 -2.84 1.61
CA MET A 41 6.93 -2.39 1.38
C MET A 41 6.21 -1.98 2.68
N ARG A 42 6.42 -2.68 3.80
CA ARG A 42 5.95 -2.24 5.13
C ARG A 42 6.54 -0.90 5.57
N ASP A 43 7.82 -0.68 5.28
CA ASP A 43 8.46 0.59 5.60
C ASP A 43 7.89 1.74 4.75
N GLU A 44 7.51 1.46 3.50
CA GLU A 44 6.77 2.41 2.67
C GLU A 44 5.36 2.68 3.16
N HIS A 45 4.61 1.67 3.62
CA HIS A 45 3.31 1.89 4.26
C HIS A 45 3.42 2.90 5.39
N ARG A 46 4.43 2.75 6.26
CA ARG A 46 4.64 3.69 7.35
C ARG A 46 4.96 5.10 6.85
N ARG A 47 5.83 5.24 5.85
CA ARG A 47 6.13 6.55 5.24
C ARG A 47 4.90 7.19 4.58
N ILE A 48 4.06 6.40 3.92
CA ILE A 48 2.79 6.85 3.33
C ILE A 48 1.86 7.36 4.44
N VAL A 49 1.71 6.62 5.53
CA VAL A 49 0.93 7.05 6.72
C VAL A 49 1.48 8.34 7.32
N ASP A 50 2.80 8.47 7.44
CA ASP A 50 3.44 9.66 7.98
C ASP A 50 3.16 10.89 7.10
N LEU A 51 3.25 10.75 5.77
CA LEU A 51 2.95 11.82 4.82
C LEU A 51 1.46 12.19 4.82
N ILE A 52 0.56 11.21 4.86
CA ILE A 52 -0.89 11.46 4.98
C ILE A 52 -1.20 12.21 6.28
N THR A 53 -0.57 11.80 7.38
CA THR A 53 -0.69 12.48 8.68
C THR A 53 -0.18 13.91 8.59
N GLN A 54 0.95 14.12 7.89
CA GLN A 54 1.52 15.45 7.69
C GLN A 54 0.54 16.39 6.95
N VAL A 55 -0.21 15.90 5.96
CA VAL A 55 -1.24 16.68 5.26
C VAL A 55 -2.30 17.24 6.22
N ASP A 56 -2.64 16.50 7.29
CA ASP A 56 -3.68 16.89 8.26
C ASP A 56 -3.18 17.93 9.28
N VAL A 57 -1.90 17.90 9.63
CA VAL A 57 -1.36 18.70 10.75
C VAL A 57 -0.64 20.00 10.33
N VAL A 58 -0.14 20.09 9.09
CA VAL A 58 0.61 21.27 8.64
C VAL A 58 -0.30 22.45 8.31
N ARG A 59 0.11 23.65 8.74
CA ARG A 59 -0.71 24.88 8.62
C ARG A 59 -0.55 25.58 7.28
N ARG A 60 0.59 25.42 6.62
CA ARG A 60 0.88 26.10 5.35
C ARG A 60 0.32 25.25 4.18
N PRO A 61 -0.51 25.82 3.30
CA PRO A 61 -1.08 25.09 2.17
C PRO A 61 -0.02 24.46 1.25
N ALA A 62 1.11 25.13 1.05
CA ALA A 62 2.22 24.61 0.24
C ALA A 62 2.83 23.34 0.83
N ASP A 63 3.01 23.27 2.16
CA ASP A 63 3.56 22.09 2.84
C ASP A 63 2.57 20.91 2.77
N ALA A 64 1.27 21.19 2.94
CA ALA A 64 0.24 20.17 2.81
C ALA A 64 0.18 19.61 1.38
N GLY A 65 0.31 20.48 0.37
CA GLY A 65 0.41 20.07 -1.03
C GLY A 65 1.64 19.20 -1.30
N ALA A 66 2.80 19.58 -0.78
CA ALA A 66 4.04 18.80 -0.92
C ALA A 66 3.93 17.42 -0.26
N ALA A 67 3.38 17.33 0.95
CA ALA A 67 3.15 16.06 1.65
C ALA A 67 2.16 15.16 0.89
N ALA A 68 1.06 15.72 0.39
CA ALA A 68 0.07 14.98 -0.39
C ALA A 68 0.68 14.45 -1.71
N TYR A 69 1.46 15.28 -2.40
CA TYR A 69 2.16 14.85 -3.62
C TYR A 69 3.20 13.76 -3.33
N GLY A 70 3.99 13.90 -2.25
CA GLY A 70 4.94 12.88 -1.81
C GLY A 70 4.25 11.54 -1.51
N ALA A 71 3.11 11.56 -0.81
CA ALA A 71 2.32 10.38 -0.53
C ALA A 71 1.82 9.73 -1.83
N ALA A 72 1.32 10.53 -2.78
CA ALA A 72 0.82 10.03 -4.06
C ALA A 72 1.91 9.36 -4.90
N VAL A 73 3.08 9.99 -5.03
CA VAL A 73 4.22 9.42 -5.78
C VAL A 73 4.74 8.14 -5.12
N LEU A 74 4.87 8.15 -3.79
CA LEU A 74 5.33 6.97 -3.06
C LEU A 74 4.32 5.81 -3.18
N PHE A 75 3.02 6.09 -3.06
CA PHE A 75 1.98 5.09 -3.25
C PHE A 75 1.98 4.51 -4.67
N ALA A 76 2.17 5.34 -5.71
CA ALA A 76 2.27 4.84 -7.08
C ALA A 76 3.46 3.90 -7.28
N ALA A 77 4.63 4.25 -6.72
CA ALA A 77 5.80 3.37 -6.75
C ALA A 77 5.61 2.09 -5.94
N HIS A 78 4.90 2.18 -4.82
CA HIS A 78 4.53 1.05 -3.98
C HIS A 78 3.60 0.08 -4.73
N ALA A 79 2.50 0.58 -5.29
CA ALA A 79 1.53 -0.19 -6.07
C ALA A 79 2.20 -0.90 -7.26
N TYR A 80 3.08 -0.21 -7.98
CA TYR A 80 3.87 -0.83 -9.04
C TYR A 80 4.66 -2.06 -8.55
N LYS A 81 5.26 -2.01 -7.36
CA LYS A 81 5.99 -3.17 -6.80
C LYS A 81 5.04 -4.28 -6.35
N GLY A 82 3.87 -3.93 -5.84
CA GLY A 82 2.78 -4.88 -5.60
C GLY A 82 2.50 -5.69 -6.87
N ASP A 83 2.13 -5.00 -7.94
CA ASP A 83 1.71 -5.60 -9.21
C ASP A 83 2.83 -6.30 -9.97
N ALA A 84 4.01 -5.67 -10.06
CA ALA A 84 5.08 -6.13 -10.92
C ALA A 84 6.03 -7.14 -10.25
N LEU A 85 6.11 -7.14 -8.91
CA LEU A 85 7.09 -7.94 -8.17
C LEU A 85 6.43 -8.88 -7.17
N LEU A 86 5.58 -8.35 -6.28
CA LEU A 86 5.03 -9.12 -5.17
C LEU A 86 4.01 -10.16 -5.66
N LEU A 87 2.99 -9.74 -6.42
CA LEU A 87 1.95 -10.66 -6.91
C LEU A 87 2.53 -11.78 -7.79
N PRO A 88 3.40 -11.50 -8.78
CA PRO A 88 4.04 -12.56 -9.56
C PRO A 88 4.87 -13.50 -8.69
N HIS A 89 5.58 -12.97 -7.68
CA HIS A 89 6.33 -13.81 -6.75
C HIS A 89 5.40 -14.75 -5.96
N ILE A 90 4.29 -14.24 -5.41
CA ILE A 90 3.30 -15.06 -4.68
C ILE A 90 2.77 -16.19 -5.55
N MET A 91 2.48 -15.92 -6.83
CA MET A 91 1.99 -16.92 -7.79
C MET A 91 3.01 -18.04 -8.07
N THR A 92 4.29 -17.86 -7.75
CA THR A 92 5.32 -18.91 -7.89
C THR A 92 5.43 -19.83 -6.69
N ILE A 93 4.79 -19.51 -5.55
CA ILE A 93 4.95 -20.25 -4.31
C ILE A 93 4.06 -21.51 -4.35
N PRO A 94 4.65 -22.72 -4.23
CA PRO A 94 3.87 -23.95 -4.22
C PRO A 94 2.86 -23.99 -3.08
N GLY A 95 1.61 -24.34 -3.40
CA GLY A 95 0.54 -24.48 -2.41
C GLY A 95 -0.11 -23.16 -1.95
N VAL A 96 0.27 -22.02 -2.52
CA VAL A 96 -0.39 -20.73 -2.28
C VAL A 96 -1.38 -20.42 -3.40
N SER A 97 -2.62 -20.06 -3.04
CA SER A 97 -3.64 -19.56 -3.96
C SER A 97 -3.80 -18.05 -3.79
N LEU A 98 -3.42 -17.27 -4.80
CA LEU A 98 -3.66 -15.83 -4.80
C LEU A 98 -5.17 -15.52 -4.87
N ALA A 99 -5.95 -16.35 -5.56
CA ALA A 99 -7.40 -16.19 -5.65
C ALA A 99 -8.05 -16.27 -4.27
N ASP A 100 -7.69 -17.28 -3.47
CA ASP A 100 -8.21 -17.48 -2.11
C ASP A 100 -7.76 -16.33 -1.19
N ALA A 101 -6.56 -15.79 -1.44
CA ALA A 101 -6.04 -14.66 -0.67
C ALA A 101 -6.82 -13.37 -0.90
N VAL A 102 -7.37 -13.15 -2.10
CA VAL A 102 -8.11 -11.92 -2.45
C VAL A 102 -9.64 -12.07 -2.40
N GLU A 103 -10.15 -13.30 -2.31
CA GLU A 103 -11.59 -13.58 -2.31
C GLU A 103 -12.33 -12.81 -1.21
N GLY A 104 -13.34 -12.03 -1.62
CA GLY A 104 -14.16 -11.23 -0.70
C GLY A 104 -13.44 -10.02 -0.07
N ARG A 105 -12.21 -9.70 -0.49
CA ARG A 105 -11.40 -8.63 0.09
C ARG A 105 -11.34 -7.42 -0.83
N LEU A 106 -12.42 -6.64 -0.86
CA LEU A 106 -12.53 -5.42 -1.67
C LEU A 106 -11.35 -4.44 -1.49
N ALA A 107 -10.79 -4.37 -0.29
CA ALA A 107 -9.63 -3.52 -0.02
C ALA A 107 -8.37 -3.90 -0.84
N LEU A 108 -8.25 -5.14 -1.34
CA LEU A 108 -7.09 -5.59 -2.13
C LEU A 108 -7.25 -5.39 -3.63
N ILE A 109 -8.47 -5.24 -4.13
CA ILE A 109 -8.76 -5.21 -5.58
C ILE A 109 -8.73 -3.78 -6.15
N GLY A 110 -8.43 -2.79 -5.32
CA GLY A 110 -8.42 -1.38 -5.73
C GLY A 110 -9.80 -0.87 -6.13
N TYR A 111 -9.87 0.42 -6.46
CA TYR A 111 -11.06 1.03 -7.05
C TYR A 111 -10.84 1.17 -8.55
N ASP A 112 -11.66 0.49 -9.36
CA ASP A 112 -11.77 0.73 -10.80
C ASP A 112 -12.52 2.06 -11.00
N GLY A 113 -11.79 3.17 -10.96
CA GLY A 113 -12.31 4.52 -11.19
C GLY A 113 -12.02 5.01 -12.60
#